data_AF-A0A1W1V8X0-F1
#
_entry.id   AF-A0A1W1V8X0-F1
#
_cell.length_a   1.000
_cell.length_b   1.000
_cell.length_c   1.000
_cell.angle_alpha   90.00
_cell.angle_beta   90.00
_cell.angle_gamma   90.00
#
_symmetry.space_group_name_H-M   'P 1'
#
loop_
_entity.id
_entity.type
_entity.pdbx_description
1 polymer ?
#
loop_
_entity_poly.entity_id
_entity_poly.type
_entity_poly.pdbx_seq_one_letter_code
_entity_poly.pdbx_strand_id
1 'polypeptide(L)'
;MKKLGLLLAFQVMRLGVSAQDMGLTKTKFVIGVSAPELLHAGVGFDLTTINQLGFTVGVGPTLGGVWPTVSAEHRLYFGKVQASTNRRKLFFRQGAIYYTAGDEGAGVLSLGIDLKSKKANRGWTIDAGYFLLFPRTRDRYRDSFPALRFQYFSYFKKA
;
A
#
# COMPACT_ATOMS: atom_id res chain seq x y z
N MET A 1 -39.85 2.87 -0.48
CA MET A 1 -38.52 3.04 -1.10
C MET A 1 -37.84 4.40 -0.85
N LYS A 2 -38.57 5.51 -0.70
CA LYS A 2 -37.99 6.86 -0.48
C LYS A 2 -37.14 7.04 0.80
N LYS A 3 -37.40 6.26 1.86
CA LYS A 3 -36.66 6.33 3.13
C LYS A 3 -35.26 5.69 3.07
N LEU A 4 -35.05 4.73 2.17
CA LEU A 4 -33.76 4.04 2.01
C LEU A 4 -32.71 4.97 1.38
N GLY A 5 -33.12 5.76 0.37
CA GLY A 5 -32.25 6.75 -0.26
C GLY A 5 -31.81 7.86 0.71
N LEU A 6 -32.73 8.31 1.58
CA LEU A 6 -32.40 9.32 2.61
C LEU A 6 -31.48 8.76 3.69
N LEU A 7 -31.68 7.50 4.11
CA LEU A 7 -30.79 6.79 5.04
C LEU A 7 -29.40 6.55 4.45
N LEU A 8 -29.31 6.18 3.16
CA LEU A 8 -28.04 6.06 2.45
C LEU A 8 -27.35 7.41 2.33
N ALA A 9 -28.07 8.48 1.98
CA ALA A 9 -27.52 9.84 1.95
C ALA A 9 -27.02 10.28 3.34
N PHE A 10 -27.76 9.99 4.41
CA PHE A 10 -27.33 10.26 5.78
C PHE A 10 -26.12 9.43 6.21
N GLN A 11 -26.02 8.16 5.78
CA GLN A 11 -24.84 7.33 6.05
C GLN A 11 -23.63 7.79 5.24
N VAL A 12 -23.81 8.25 4.00
CA VAL A 12 -22.76 8.86 3.18
C VAL A 12 -22.29 10.20 3.77
N MET A 13 -23.21 11.01 4.33
CA MET A 13 -22.86 12.25 5.04
C MET A 13 -22.23 12.01 6.42
N ARG A 14 -22.53 10.87 7.07
CA ARG A 14 -21.88 10.43 8.33
C ARG A 14 -20.53 9.75 8.14
N LEU A 15 -20.06 9.56 6.90
CA LEU A 15 -18.65 9.30 6.63
C LEU A 15 -17.90 10.60 6.91
N GLY A 16 -17.70 10.84 8.21
CA GLY A 16 -17.15 12.07 8.73
C GLY A 16 -15.95 12.52 7.93
N VAL A 17 -16.04 13.75 7.44
CA VAL A 17 -14.90 14.62 7.24
C VAL A 17 -14.26 14.79 8.62
N SER A 18 -13.56 13.77 9.09
CA SER A 18 -12.53 14.03 10.08
C SER A 18 -11.49 14.89 9.36
N ALA A 19 -10.93 15.87 10.05
CA ALA A 19 -9.92 16.74 9.47
C ALA A 19 -8.65 15.91 9.26
N GLN A 20 -8.13 15.89 8.03
CA GLN A 20 -6.74 15.49 7.83
C GLN A 20 -5.89 16.39 8.73
N ASP A 21 -4.91 15.84 9.46
CA ASP A 21 -3.97 16.67 10.22
C ASP A 21 -3.35 17.66 9.22
N MET A 22 -3.78 18.92 9.32
CA MET A 22 -3.44 19.94 8.35
C MET A 22 -1.95 20.25 8.37
N GLY A 23 -1.21 19.83 9.40
CA GLY A 23 0.23 19.99 9.52
C GLY A 23 1.06 18.93 8.78
N LEU A 24 0.44 17.90 8.20
CA LEU A 24 1.15 16.85 7.45
C LEU A 24 0.87 16.92 5.94
N THR A 25 1.91 16.69 5.14
CA THR A 25 1.77 16.56 3.70
C THR A 25 0.95 15.31 3.32
N LYS A 26 0.41 15.29 2.10
CA LYS A 26 -0.20 14.08 1.51
C LYS A 26 0.85 13.06 1.05
N THR A 27 2.12 13.37 1.22
CA THR A 27 3.24 12.55 0.75
C THR A 27 3.88 11.85 1.93
N LYS A 28 4.19 10.56 1.78
CA LYS A 28 4.96 9.80 2.76
C LYS A 28 6.15 9.14 2.11
N PHE A 29 7.28 9.15 2.81
CA PHE A 29 8.42 8.31 2.51
C PHE A 29 8.16 6.90 3.06
N VAL A 30 8.61 5.89 2.33
CA VAL A 30 8.49 4.49 2.75
C VAL A 30 9.81 3.76 2.55
N ILE A 31 10.13 2.85 3.47
CA ILE A 31 11.25 1.92 3.35
C ILE A 31 10.84 0.61 4.01
N GLY A 32 11.17 -0.53 3.41
CA GLY A 32 10.74 -1.80 3.95
C GLY A 32 11.35 -2.99 3.26
N VAL A 33 10.88 -4.14 3.69
CA VAL A 33 11.19 -5.44 3.11
C VAL A 33 9.89 -6.11 2.69
N SER A 34 9.93 -6.84 1.58
CA SER A 34 8.78 -7.63 1.16
C SER A 34 9.17 -8.90 0.40
N ALA A 35 8.21 -9.80 0.27
CA ALA A 35 8.24 -10.87 -0.72
C ALA A 35 7.28 -10.47 -1.85
N PRO A 36 7.72 -10.39 -3.12
CA PRO A 36 9.05 -10.80 -3.61
C PRO A 36 10.13 -9.70 -3.53
N GLU A 37 9.79 -8.43 -3.31
CA GLU A 37 10.77 -7.33 -3.33
C GLU A 37 11.51 -7.24 -1.97
N LEU A 38 12.69 -7.88 -1.89
CA LEU A 38 13.47 -8.10 -0.66
C LEU A 38 13.67 -6.82 0.16
N LEU A 39 14.00 -5.72 -0.52
CA LEU A 39 14.18 -4.40 0.07
C LEU A 39 13.64 -3.35 -0.90
N HIS A 40 12.92 -2.37 -0.39
CA HIS A 40 12.38 -1.27 -1.19
C HIS A 40 12.38 0.06 -0.43
N ALA A 41 12.47 1.14 -1.18
CA ALA A 41 12.27 2.50 -0.69
C ALA A 41 11.51 3.32 -1.73
N GLY A 42 10.75 4.32 -1.28
CA GLY A 42 10.02 5.17 -2.20
C GLY A 42 9.04 6.12 -1.54
N VAL A 43 8.00 6.47 -2.30
CA VAL A 43 7.05 7.51 -1.93
C VAL A 43 5.61 7.04 -2.12
N GLY A 44 4.76 7.41 -1.18
CA GLY A 44 3.31 7.25 -1.27
C GLY A 44 2.61 8.61 -1.30
N PHE A 45 1.61 8.73 -2.15
CA PHE A 45 0.76 9.91 -2.30
C PHE A 45 -0.67 9.55 -1.91
N ASP A 46 -1.16 10.18 -0.85
CA ASP A 46 -2.54 10.06 -0.38
C ASP A 46 -3.44 10.94 -1.25
N LEU A 47 -4.12 10.31 -2.21
CA LEU A 47 -5.04 11.00 -3.11
C LEU A 47 -6.30 11.44 -2.34
N THR A 48 -6.83 10.53 -1.52
CA THR A 48 -8.00 10.75 -0.65
C THR A 48 -7.81 10.03 0.69
N THR A 49 -8.76 10.17 1.61
CA THR A 49 -8.76 9.42 2.88
C THR A 49 -8.90 7.90 2.69
N ILE A 50 -9.31 7.46 1.49
CA ILE A 50 -9.53 6.07 1.14
C ILE A 50 -8.58 5.55 0.05
N ASN A 51 -7.84 6.42 -0.66
CA ASN A 51 -7.00 6.04 -1.79
C ASN A 51 -5.57 6.54 -1.64
N GLN A 52 -4.62 5.68 -2.01
CA GLN A 52 -3.21 6.03 -2.11
C GLN A 52 -2.58 5.41 -3.34
N LEU A 53 -1.66 6.16 -3.97
CA LEU A 53 -0.72 5.63 -4.94
C LEU A 53 0.68 5.58 -4.33
N GLY A 54 1.48 4.58 -4.67
CA GLY A 54 2.86 4.45 -4.24
C GLY A 54 3.77 4.07 -5.39
N PHE A 55 4.98 4.61 -5.35
CA PHE A 55 6.06 4.27 -6.24
C PHE A 55 7.27 3.92 -5.40
N THR A 56 7.87 2.77 -5.68
CA THR A 56 9.00 2.23 -4.93
C THR A 56 10.06 1.73 -5.90
N VAL A 57 11.30 1.85 -5.47
CA VAL A 57 12.46 1.25 -6.11
C VAL A 57 13.12 0.35 -5.10
N GLY A 58 13.65 -0.77 -5.56
CA GLY A 58 14.12 -1.79 -4.64
C GLY A 58 15.03 -2.80 -5.31
N VAL A 59 15.16 -3.93 -4.63
CA VAL A 59 15.82 -5.13 -5.13
C VAL A 59 14.95 -6.35 -4.84
N GLY A 60 14.83 -7.24 -5.83
CA GLY A 60 14.07 -8.48 -5.71
C GLY A 60 14.77 -9.64 -6.41
N PRO A 61 14.45 -10.89 -6.05
CA PRO A 61 14.98 -12.05 -6.72
C PRO A 61 14.24 -12.25 -8.06
N THR A 62 14.98 -12.59 -9.10
CA THR A 62 14.43 -13.13 -10.37
C THR A 62 15.06 -14.48 -10.67
N LEU A 63 14.74 -15.07 -11.83
CA LEU A 63 15.41 -16.25 -12.37
C LEU A 63 16.92 -15.99 -12.54
N GLY A 64 17.71 -16.36 -11.52
CA GLY A 64 19.17 -16.37 -11.58
C GLY A 64 19.91 -15.25 -10.84
N GLY A 65 19.22 -14.36 -10.11
CA GLY A 65 19.92 -13.31 -9.36
C GLY A 65 19.02 -12.37 -8.56
N VAL A 66 19.65 -11.35 -7.96
CA VAL A 66 18.98 -10.22 -7.30
C VAL A 66 19.12 -9.00 -8.20
N TRP A 67 18.00 -8.37 -8.54
CA TRP A 67 17.97 -7.29 -9.51
C TRP A 67 17.22 -6.06 -8.99
N PRO A 68 17.55 -4.87 -9.52
CA PRO A 68 16.77 -3.68 -9.28
C PRO A 68 15.32 -3.88 -9.69
N THR A 69 14.42 -3.38 -8.85
CA THR A 69 12.98 -3.39 -9.08
C THR A 69 12.43 -1.98 -9.11
N VAL A 70 11.41 -1.78 -9.94
CA VAL A 70 10.53 -0.62 -9.88
C VAL A 70 9.13 -1.14 -9.65
N SER A 71 8.43 -0.57 -8.66
CA SER A 71 7.10 -1.00 -8.29
C SER A 71 6.12 0.16 -8.18
N ALA A 72 4.92 -0.08 -8.67
CA ALA A 72 3.79 0.84 -8.58
C ALA A 72 2.66 0.16 -7.81
N GLU A 73 2.08 0.85 -6.85
CA GLU A 73 1.03 0.31 -5.99
C GLU A 73 -0.15 1.26 -5.82
N HIS A 74 -1.32 0.67 -5.67
CA HIS A 74 -2.53 1.36 -5.25
C HIS A 74 -3.08 0.69 -3.99
N ARG A 75 -3.48 1.51 -3.01
CA ARG A 75 -4.10 1.04 -1.78
C ARG A 75 -5.48 1.66 -1.61
N LEU A 76 -6.45 0.79 -1.35
CA LEU A 76 -7.82 1.14 -0.99
C LEU A 76 -8.03 0.90 0.51
N TYR A 77 -8.25 1.97 1.26
CA TYR A 77 -8.40 1.95 2.71
C TYR A 77 -9.86 1.77 3.14
N PHE A 78 -10.10 0.92 4.13
CA PHE A 78 -11.43 0.59 4.65
C PHE A 78 -11.42 0.35 6.17
N GLY A 79 -12.61 0.20 6.76
CA GLY A 79 -12.79 0.08 8.21
C GLY A 79 -12.88 1.43 8.94
N LYS A 80 -12.74 1.44 10.27
CA LYS A 80 -12.90 2.67 11.07
C LYS A 80 -11.74 3.64 10.86
N VAL A 81 -12.07 4.93 10.77
CA VAL A 81 -11.10 6.03 10.71
C VAL A 81 -10.37 6.14 12.05
N GLN A 82 -9.04 6.26 12.02
CA GLN A 82 -8.24 6.59 13.18
C GLN A 82 -8.41 8.08 13.48
N ALA A 83 -8.88 8.41 14.68
CA ALA A 83 -9.02 9.82 15.11
C ALA A 83 -7.70 10.61 14.99
N SER A 84 -6.56 9.94 15.14
CA SER A 84 -5.24 10.58 15.22
C SER A 84 -4.53 10.82 13.88
N THR A 85 -5.03 10.27 12.77
CA THR A 85 -4.46 10.46 11.42
C THR A 85 -5.53 10.73 10.37
N ASN A 86 -6.81 10.66 10.77
CA ASN A 86 -7.96 10.72 9.89
C ASN A 86 -7.85 9.76 8.69
N ARG A 87 -7.25 8.60 8.93
CA ARG A 87 -7.10 7.55 7.92
C ARG A 87 -7.68 6.26 8.46
N ARG A 88 -8.25 5.43 7.59
CA ARG A 88 -8.64 4.07 8.00
C ARG A 88 -7.39 3.21 8.19
N LYS A 89 -7.41 2.24 9.11
CA LYS A 89 -6.22 1.42 9.41
C LYS A 89 -5.95 0.35 8.36
N LEU A 90 -7.02 -0.27 7.90
CA LEU A 90 -6.97 -1.45 7.04
C LEU A 90 -6.99 -1.01 5.59
N PHE A 91 -6.29 -1.77 4.75
CA PHE A 91 -6.29 -1.53 3.33
C PHE A 91 -6.21 -2.83 2.53
N PHE A 92 -6.70 -2.74 1.29
CA PHE A 92 -6.43 -3.67 0.23
C PHE A 92 -5.40 -3.02 -0.69
N ARG A 93 -4.38 -3.76 -1.09
CA ARG A 93 -3.33 -3.31 -1.99
C ARG A 93 -3.39 -4.14 -3.27
N GLN A 94 -3.24 -3.43 -4.38
CA GLN A 94 -2.86 -4.00 -5.66
C GLN A 94 -1.56 -3.33 -6.13
N GLY A 95 -0.64 -4.09 -6.71
CA GLY A 95 0.62 -3.55 -7.19
C GLY A 95 1.21 -4.32 -8.36
N ALA A 96 2.10 -3.67 -9.07
CA ALA A 96 2.91 -4.24 -10.12
C ALA A 96 4.38 -3.95 -9.81
N ILE A 97 5.22 -4.97 -10.01
CA ILE A 97 6.67 -4.90 -9.86
C ILE A 97 7.25 -5.24 -11.23
N TYR A 98 8.25 -4.49 -11.67
CA TYR A 98 9.03 -4.78 -12.86
C TYR A 98 10.49 -5.01 -12.45
N TYR A 99 11.08 -6.09 -12.95
CA TYR A 99 12.46 -6.47 -12.69
C TYR A 99 13.33 -6.14 -13.89
N THR A 100 14.20 -5.14 -13.75
CA THR A 100 14.79 -4.42 -14.89
C THR A 100 15.76 -5.24 -15.74
N ALA A 101 16.27 -6.36 -15.24
CA ALA A 101 17.29 -7.16 -15.92
C ALA A 101 16.76 -8.43 -16.59
N GLY A 102 15.56 -8.89 -16.22
CA GLY A 102 14.96 -10.12 -16.74
C GLY A 102 13.78 -9.89 -17.67
N ASP A 103 13.36 -8.64 -17.87
CA ASP A 103 12.06 -8.30 -18.47
C ASP A 103 10.87 -9.06 -17.85
N GLU A 104 11.01 -9.36 -16.56
CA GLU A 104 10.00 -10.02 -15.75
C GLU A 104 9.17 -8.98 -15.00
N GLY A 105 7.95 -9.36 -14.62
CA GLY A 105 7.10 -8.58 -13.74
C GLY A 105 6.41 -9.45 -12.71
N ALA A 106 5.88 -8.82 -11.66
CA ALA A 106 5.00 -9.47 -10.71
C ALA A 106 3.78 -8.60 -10.43
N GLY A 107 2.60 -9.21 -10.45
CA GLY A 107 1.39 -8.64 -9.88
C GLY A 107 1.28 -9.02 -8.40
N VAL A 108 0.85 -8.09 -7.55
CA VAL A 108 0.68 -8.32 -6.11
C VAL A 108 -0.70 -7.90 -5.67
N LEU A 109 -1.38 -8.75 -4.91
CA LEU A 109 -2.63 -8.43 -4.22
C LEU A 109 -2.46 -8.74 -2.73
N SER A 110 -2.76 -7.81 -1.84
CA SER A 110 -2.63 -8.03 -0.39
C SER A 110 -3.64 -7.28 0.46
N LEU A 111 -3.80 -7.75 1.70
CA LEU A 111 -4.56 -7.08 2.75
C LEU A 111 -3.61 -6.70 3.87
N GLY A 112 -3.79 -5.49 4.40
CA GLY A 112 -2.83 -4.91 5.33
C GLY A 112 -3.39 -3.95 6.33
N ILE A 113 -2.50 -3.54 7.23
CA ILE A 113 -2.76 -2.59 8.30
C ILE A 113 -1.61 -1.58 8.43
N ASP A 114 -1.97 -0.31 8.58
CA ASP A 114 -1.05 0.76 8.97
C ASP A 114 -1.14 0.99 10.49
N LEU A 115 -0.06 0.64 11.18
CA LEU A 115 0.14 0.80 12.62
C LEU A 115 0.94 2.08 12.90
N LYS A 116 0.39 2.94 13.74
CA LYS A 116 1.04 4.20 14.12
C LYS A 116 2.11 3.97 15.18
N SER A 117 3.22 4.72 15.11
CA SER A 117 4.20 4.83 16.20
C SER A 117 3.83 5.94 17.19
N LYS A 118 4.60 6.09 18.29
CA LYS A 118 4.37 7.16 19.28
C LYS A 118 4.39 8.59 18.70
N LYS A 119 5.11 8.83 17.59
CA LYS A 119 5.13 10.13 16.91
C LYS A 119 4.05 10.18 15.82
N ALA A 120 3.36 11.33 15.71
CA ALA A 120 2.19 11.50 14.85
C ALA A 120 2.42 11.19 13.37
N ASN A 121 3.63 11.44 12.87
CA ASN A 121 3.95 11.40 11.45
C ASN A 121 4.59 10.08 10.96
N ARG A 122 4.68 9.04 11.79
CA ARG A 122 5.39 7.80 11.40
C ARG A 122 4.72 6.53 11.91
N GLY A 123 5.01 5.42 11.26
CA GLY A 123 4.45 4.12 11.61
C GLY A 123 5.00 2.97 10.78
N TRP A 124 4.33 1.84 10.92
CA TRP A 124 4.65 0.57 10.28
C TRP A 124 3.44 0.07 9.50
N THR A 125 3.65 -0.32 8.27
CA THR A 125 2.73 -1.06 7.42
C THR A 125 3.08 -2.54 7.53
N ILE A 126 2.07 -3.37 7.75
CA ILE A 126 2.18 -4.82 7.63
C ILE A 126 1.08 -5.29 6.68
N ASP A 127 1.43 -6.07 5.66
CA ASP A 127 0.44 -6.72 4.80
C ASP A 127 0.86 -8.12 4.37
N ALA A 128 -0.15 -8.93 4.11
CA ALA A 128 -0.03 -10.30 3.65
C ALA A 128 -0.98 -10.52 2.48
N GLY A 129 -0.55 -11.34 1.53
CA GLY A 129 -1.31 -11.60 0.32
C GLY A 129 -0.59 -12.58 -0.59
N TYR A 130 -0.72 -12.32 -1.88
CA TYR A 130 -0.28 -13.21 -2.93
C TYR A 130 0.36 -12.40 -4.04
N PHE A 131 1.43 -12.93 -4.62
CA PHE A 131 1.99 -12.40 -5.86
C PHE A 131 1.99 -13.45 -6.96
N LEU A 132 2.01 -12.95 -8.20
CA LEU A 132 2.02 -13.73 -9.43
C LEU A 132 3.08 -13.16 -10.38
N LEU A 133 4.05 -13.98 -10.77
CA LEU A 133 5.10 -13.62 -11.73
C LEU A 133 4.61 -13.70 -13.18
N PHE A 134 5.22 -12.87 -14.02
CA PHE A 134 5.01 -12.75 -15.44
C PHE A 134 6.36 -12.62 -16.17
N PRO A 135 6.58 -13.30 -17.31
CA PRO A 135 5.67 -14.26 -17.93
C PRO A 135 5.52 -15.53 -17.07
N ARG A 136 4.35 -16.18 -17.15
CA ARG A 136 4.08 -17.42 -16.41
C ARG A 136 4.88 -18.57 -17.01
N THR A 137 5.59 -19.32 -16.17
CA THR A 137 6.25 -20.56 -16.57
C THR A 137 5.28 -21.74 -16.48
N ARG A 138 5.71 -22.95 -16.88
CA ARG A 138 4.87 -24.16 -16.72
C ARG A 138 4.72 -24.60 -15.27
N ASP A 139 5.50 -24.02 -14.34
CA ASP A 139 5.49 -24.38 -12.92
C ASP A 139 4.70 -23.36 -12.08
N ARG A 140 3.45 -23.70 -11.79
CA ARG A 140 2.51 -22.86 -11.02
C ARG A 140 3.01 -22.53 -9.60
N TYR A 141 3.81 -23.39 -8.99
CA TYR A 141 4.35 -23.18 -7.64
C TYR A 141 5.52 -22.20 -7.63
N ARG A 142 6.19 -22.02 -8.78
CA ARG A 142 7.24 -21.00 -8.96
C ARG A 142 6.66 -19.66 -9.37
N ASP A 143 5.61 -19.66 -10.17
CA ASP A 143 4.98 -18.43 -10.65
C ASP A 143 4.21 -17.69 -9.56
N SER A 144 3.95 -18.33 -8.42
CA SER A 144 3.14 -17.71 -7.38
C SER A 144 3.47 -18.14 -5.98
N PHE A 145 3.48 -17.16 -5.07
CA PHE A 145 3.92 -17.36 -3.71
C PHE A 145 3.23 -16.34 -2.78
N PRO A 146 3.21 -16.59 -1.46
CA PRO A 146 2.78 -15.59 -0.49
C PRO A 146 3.56 -14.28 -0.65
N ALA A 147 2.82 -13.18 -0.70
CA ALA A 147 3.38 -11.84 -0.57
C ALA A 147 3.29 -11.43 0.91
N LEU A 148 4.41 -11.01 1.48
CA LEU A 148 4.47 -10.46 2.83
C LEU A 148 5.23 -9.15 2.77
N ARG A 149 4.80 -8.13 3.51
CA ARG A 149 5.51 -6.86 3.58
C ARG A 149 5.53 -6.30 4.98
N PHE A 150 6.70 -5.80 5.35
CA PHE A 150 6.93 -4.99 6.54
C PHE A 150 7.61 -3.69 6.11
N GLN A 151 6.95 -2.56 6.31
CA GLN A 151 7.40 -1.29 5.78
C GLN A 151 7.25 -0.18 6.81
N TYR A 152 8.31 0.56 7.05
CA TYR A 152 8.25 1.82 7.79
C TYR A 152 7.73 2.94 6.88
N PHE A 153 6.90 3.82 7.41
CA PHE A 153 6.46 5.03 6.72
C PHE A 153 6.66 6.27 7.57
N SER A 154 6.95 7.39 6.91
CA SER A 154 7.02 8.72 7.54
C SER A 154 6.42 9.78 6.63
N TYR A 155 5.47 10.55 7.15
CA TYR A 155 4.92 11.73 6.50
C TYR A 155 5.87 12.92 6.66
N PHE A 156 5.96 13.74 5.60
CA PHE A 156 6.63 15.04 5.70
C PHE A 156 5.72 16.01 6.45
N LYS A 157 6.32 16.85 7.29
CA LYS A 157 5.64 18.01 7.88
C LYS A 157 5.45 19.07 6.80
N LYS A 158 4.34 19.78 6.82
CA LYS A 158 4.22 21.00 6.01
C LYS A 158 5.16 22.06 6.59
N ALA A 159 5.83 22.78 5.70
CA ALA A 159 6.64 23.96 6.04
C ALA A 159 5.72 25.11 6.47
#